data_AF-A0A132NPQ4-F1
#
_entry.id   AF-A0A132NPQ4-F1
#
_cell.length_a   1.000
_cell.length_b   1.000
_cell.length_c   1.000
_cell.angle_alpha   90.00
_cell.angle_beta   90.00
_cell.angle_gamma   90.00
#
_symmetry.space_group_name_H-M   'P 1'
#
loop_
_entity.id
_entity.type
_entity.pdbx_description
1 polymer ?
#
loop_
_entity_poly.entity_id
_entity_poly.type
_entity_poly.pdbx_seq_one_letter_code
_entity_poly.pdbx_strand_id
1 'polypeptide(L)'
;MLMLWLVFPALLPGVVWAALAATDDPAAQASAAFKEGRYRDASDLYTSLIDAAQRPPAAYYFLRAASYEAQREIAKAVDDYHRVLVLSQKQDVKAYAEKAKLKMGRLCLTGCSLQCSKKYSLALLDSTTRASIAKTDEQYRRASGMTLAKLSELAETCSADSELSKIMLVSQFRAGADISEIKKTIERLVKTTTAAPFTLRSVLDIYEIVYLLQEGNFSSVTKRAKAALQMDPDDQFLGAAYKLAKVLSEGVASFSNATPLSHKPNRTVIAKVFKDVDKTVGQLDRFFTKAENNAASLLRDAFKTNFRPTLSGAKTQLMGALNNFRCISDLYFQKYTEEYCQFSDAMLVDTSKDLRISSFNKHLLALIYSLRSNILLVSINNKYSRGQDIEDDVNLAEKIINYAHTLAVEANSPTQNDIETISDQVFTYVRKVIVPDFYKILGVSRSTPMSEIKKRYYRLAKEYHPDYTPADATEEEKAARQRKFQRIAEAWSVLSDEAKRKEYDSGQYRREELESREQAHQRRKMAKASQGQQQESFHFHNGDQQFFRFNADDHQFFRFMNGQQFFRM
;
A
#
# COMPACT_ATOMS: atom_id res chain seq x y z
N MET A 1 -68.73 60.69 46.01
CA MET A 1 -68.47 60.88 47.46
C MET A 1 -66.99 60.58 47.66
N LEU A 2 -66.15 61.57 48.01
CA LEU A 2 -65.78 61.98 49.40
C LEU A 2 -65.02 60.86 50.13
N MET A 3 -63.87 61.00 50.82
CA MET A 3 -62.78 62.00 51.05
C MET A 3 -61.53 61.15 51.46
N LEU A 4 -60.24 61.45 51.23
CA LEU A 4 -59.35 62.59 51.59
C LEU A 4 -59.01 62.70 53.10
N TRP A 5 -57.71 62.88 53.44
CA TRP A 5 -57.06 63.10 54.78
C TRP A 5 -56.82 61.85 55.68
N LEU A 6 -55.73 61.69 56.48
CA LEU A 6 -54.37 62.30 56.57
C LEU A 6 -53.44 61.46 57.52
N VAL A 7 -52.20 61.96 57.77
CA VAL A 7 -51.30 61.72 58.96
C VAL A 7 -50.18 60.65 58.88
N PHE A 8 -48.95 61.13 58.65
CA PHE A 8 -47.66 60.65 59.23
C PHE A 8 -47.46 61.33 60.62
N PRO A 9 -46.54 60.91 61.54
CA PRO A 9 -45.32 60.09 61.36
C PRO A 9 -45.28 58.88 62.36
N ALA A 10 -44.19 58.28 62.90
CA ALA A 10 -42.74 58.60 62.95
C ALA A 10 -41.82 57.39 63.32
N LEU A 11 -40.51 57.66 63.35
CA LEU A 11 -39.39 56.96 64.04
C LEU A 11 -38.94 55.54 63.58
N LEU A 12 -37.70 55.54 63.09
CA LEU A 12 -36.78 54.42 62.81
C LEU A 12 -36.00 54.00 64.09
N PRO A 13 -35.10 52.98 64.06
CA PRO A 13 -34.87 51.92 63.06
C PRO A 13 -34.83 50.49 63.67
N GLY A 14 -34.90 49.44 62.84
CA GLY A 14 -34.30 48.15 63.22
C GLY A 14 -34.88 46.90 62.57
N VAL A 15 -34.16 46.39 61.55
CA VAL A 15 -34.27 45.03 60.99
C VAL A 15 -35.55 44.75 60.18
N VAL A 16 -35.42 43.79 59.25
CA VAL A 16 -36.46 43.01 58.55
C VAL A 16 -36.73 43.36 57.07
N TRP A 17 -36.06 42.58 56.21
CA TRP A 17 -36.47 42.07 54.89
C TRP A 17 -36.47 43.00 53.67
N ALA A 18 -35.38 42.91 52.90
CA ALA A 18 -35.44 43.08 51.45
C ALA A 18 -36.14 41.86 50.82
N ALA A 19 -37.35 42.05 50.31
CA ALA A 19 -38.06 41.03 49.55
C ALA A 19 -37.46 40.90 48.14
N LEU A 20 -36.56 39.93 47.96
CA LEU A 20 -36.24 39.40 46.63
C LEU A 20 -37.47 38.66 46.09
N ALA A 21 -38.16 39.26 45.13
CA ALA A 21 -39.18 38.57 44.35
C ALA A 21 -38.51 37.54 43.43
N ALA A 22 -38.31 36.32 43.95
CA ALA A 22 -38.08 35.16 43.11
C ALA A 22 -39.29 34.99 42.18
N THR A 23 -39.04 34.81 40.88
CA THR A 23 -40.10 34.57 39.91
C THR A 23 -40.33 33.06 39.80
N ASP A 24 -41.54 32.63 40.16
CA ASP A 24 -42.00 31.24 40.03
C ASP A 24 -42.26 30.81 38.56
N ASP A 25 -41.85 31.63 37.58
CA ASP A 25 -41.91 31.29 36.15
C ASP A 25 -40.70 30.41 35.76
N PRO A 26 -40.90 29.12 35.40
CA PRO A 26 -39.80 28.25 35.02
C PRO A 26 -39.10 28.70 33.72
N ALA A 27 -39.77 29.47 32.85
CA ALA A 27 -39.15 30.05 31.64
C ALA A 27 -38.21 31.21 31.97
N ALA A 28 -38.53 32.02 32.99
CA ALA A 28 -37.63 33.02 33.54
C ALA A 28 -36.40 32.35 34.19
N GLN A 29 -36.59 31.25 34.94
CA GLN A 29 -35.49 30.49 35.55
C GLN A 29 -34.56 29.87 34.50
N ALA A 30 -35.12 29.25 33.43
CA ALA A 30 -34.33 28.74 32.30
C ALA A 30 -33.54 29.85 31.59
N SER A 31 -34.14 31.04 31.46
CA SER A 31 -33.49 32.23 30.89
C SER A 31 -32.39 32.80 31.77
N ALA A 32 -32.55 32.76 33.09
CA ALA A 32 -31.52 33.18 34.06
C ALA A 32 -30.32 32.24 34.04
N ALA A 33 -30.56 30.92 34.14
CA ALA A 33 -29.52 29.90 34.04
C ALA A 33 -28.67 30.04 32.76
N PHE A 34 -29.30 30.32 31.62
CA PHE A 34 -28.57 30.57 30.36
C PHE A 34 -27.66 31.81 30.43
N LYS A 35 -28.15 32.93 30.99
CA LYS A 35 -27.38 34.18 31.15
C LYS A 35 -26.22 34.03 32.14
N GLU A 36 -26.39 33.20 33.16
CA GLU A 36 -25.37 32.86 34.16
C GLU A 36 -24.31 31.87 33.64
N GLY A 37 -24.44 31.39 32.40
CA GLY A 37 -23.54 30.39 31.83
C GLY A 37 -23.81 28.95 32.29
N ARG A 38 -24.88 28.71 33.06
CA ARG A 38 -25.33 27.38 33.49
C ARG A 38 -26.10 26.68 32.37
N TYR A 39 -25.42 26.41 31.26
CA TYR A 39 -26.04 25.97 30.01
C TYR A 39 -26.72 24.60 30.09
N ARG A 40 -26.24 23.68 30.95
CA ARG A 40 -26.89 22.38 31.21
C ARG A 40 -28.24 22.56 31.88
N ASP A 41 -28.25 23.22 33.03
CA ASP A 41 -29.44 23.59 33.79
C ASP A 41 -30.47 24.30 32.89
N ALA A 42 -30.01 25.24 32.06
CA ALA A 42 -30.85 25.91 31.08
C ALA A 42 -31.46 24.93 30.05
N SER A 43 -30.67 24.02 29.46
CA SER A 43 -31.19 23.04 28.50
C SER A 43 -32.15 22.03 29.13
N ASP A 44 -31.95 21.67 30.40
CA ASP A 44 -32.80 20.72 31.12
C ASP A 44 -34.13 21.38 31.52
N LEU A 45 -34.10 22.63 31.99
CA LEU A 45 -35.30 23.44 32.24
C LEU A 45 -36.12 23.69 30.97
N TYR A 46 -35.48 24.03 29.85
CA TYR A 46 -36.19 24.14 28.56
C TYR A 46 -36.74 22.79 28.06
N THR A 47 -36.11 21.67 28.40
CA THR A 47 -36.63 20.34 28.07
C THR A 47 -37.91 20.06 28.86
N SER A 48 -37.90 20.27 30.17
CA SER A 48 -39.10 20.17 31.02
C SER A 48 -40.26 21.07 30.53
N LEU A 49 -39.96 22.30 30.10
CA LEU A 49 -40.95 23.23 29.51
C LEU A 49 -41.50 22.76 28.16
N ILE A 50 -40.67 22.13 27.32
CA ILE A 50 -41.09 21.58 26.03
C ILE A 50 -41.97 20.34 26.24
N ASP A 51 -41.59 19.46 27.17
CA ASP A 51 -42.28 18.18 27.40
C ASP A 51 -43.62 18.38 28.14
N ALA A 52 -43.71 19.40 29.01
CA ALA A 52 -44.97 19.78 29.68
C ALA A 52 -45.97 20.51 28.77
N ALA A 53 -45.53 21.08 27.64
CA ALA A 53 -46.37 21.91 26.78
C ALA A 53 -47.06 21.11 25.65
N GLN A 54 -48.39 21.09 25.62
CA GLN A 54 -49.16 20.43 24.56
C GLN A 54 -48.88 21.02 23.15
N ARG A 55 -48.47 22.29 23.08
CA ARG A 55 -48.01 22.98 21.86
C ARG A 55 -46.82 23.90 22.21
N PRO A 56 -45.58 23.40 22.23
CA PRO A 56 -44.44 24.19 22.68
C PRO A 56 -44.14 25.35 21.71
N PRO A 57 -43.87 26.57 22.20
CA PRO A 57 -43.41 27.69 21.39
C PRO A 57 -42.07 27.40 20.69
N ALA A 58 -41.93 27.86 19.44
CA ALA A 58 -40.66 27.80 18.71
C ALA A 58 -39.50 28.51 19.47
N ALA A 59 -39.80 29.51 20.30
CA ALA A 59 -38.82 30.19 21.13
C ALA A 59 -38.09 29.26 22.13
N TYR A 60 -38.78 28.26 22.72
CA TYR A 60 -38.15 27.34 23.68
C TYR A 60 -37.13 26.43 22.99
N TYR A 61 -37.47 25.89 21.81
CA TYR A 61 -36.51 25.15 21.00
C TYR A 61 -35.31 26.03 20.59
N PHE A 62 -35.52 27.30 20.23
CA PHE A 62 -34.42 28.21 19.88
C PHE A 62 -33.46 28.46 21.07
N LEU A 63 -34.01 28.64 22.27
CA LEU A 63 -33.21 28.93 23.47
C LEU A 63 -32.51 27.66 23.99
N ARG A 64 -33.15 26.49 23.87
CA ARG A 64 -32.51 25.19 24.13
C ARG A 64 -31.40 24.89 23.12
N ALA A 65 -31.61 25.19 21.83
CA ALA A 65 -30.57 25.09 20.80
C ALA A 65 -29.34 25.96 21.11
N ALA A 66 -29.55 27.20 21.58
CA ALA A 66 -28.47 28.07 22.01
C ALA A 66 -27.73 27.52 23.24
N SER A 67 -28.44 26.87 24.16
CA SER A 67 -27.86 26.16 25.31
C SER A 67 -26.99 24.98 24.88
N TYR A 68 -27.43 24.19 23.88
CA TYR A 68 -26.65 23.10 23.31
C TYR A 68 -25.44 23.59 22.49
N GLU A 69 -25.57 24.71 21.76
CA GLU A 69 -24.46 25.36 21.05
C GLU A 69 -23.35 25.78 22.01
N ALA A 70 -23.70 26.39 23.15
CA ALA A 70 -22.75 26.77 24.20
C ALA A 70 -22.08 25.55 24.87
N GLN A 71 -22.79 24.42 24.96
CA GLN A 71 -22.25 23.12 25.43
C GLN A 71 -21.41 22.37 24.39
N ARG A 72 -21.28 22.90 23.15
CA ARG A 72 -20.68 22.23 21.98
C ARG A 72 -21.43 20.99 21.49
N GLU A 73 -22.68 20.81 21.89
CA GLU A 73 -23.54 19.71 21.43
C GLU A 73 -24.21 20.06 20.08
N ILE A 74 -23.38 20.20 19.04
CA ILE A 74 -23.77 20.70 17.70
C ILE A 74 -24.97 19.94 17.14
N ALA A 75 -25.03 18.61 17.28
CA ALA A 75 -26.12 17.79 16.76
C ALA A 75 -27.48 18.16 17.38
N LYS A 76 -27.55 18.32 18.71
CA LYS A 76 -28.80 18.70 19.40
C LYS A 76 -29.19 20.14 19.08
N ALA A 77 -28.23 21.06 19.00
CA ALA A 77 -28.46 22.45 18.61
C ALA A 77 -29.07 22.55 17.20
N VAL A 78 -28.54 21.79 16.24
CA VAL A 78 -29.03 21.71 14.86
C VAL A 78 -30.45 21.15 14.79
N ASP A 79 -30.75 20.09 15.54
CA ASP A 79 -32.09 19.48 15.54
C ASP A 79 -33.16 20.41 16.12
N ASP A 80 -32.85 21.12 17.20
CA ASP A 80 -33.74 22.15 17.73
C ASP A 80 -33.86 23.36 16.78
N TYR A 81 -32.78 23.86 16.16
CA TYR A 81 -32.89 24.92 15.14
C TYR A 81 -33.71 24.49 13.92
N HIS A 82 -33.60 23.23 13.47
CA HIS A 82 -34.47 22.67 12.44
C HIS A 82 -35.94 22.64 12.92
N ARG A 83 -36.18 22.29 14.19
CA ARG A 83 -37.53 22.29 14.79
C ARG A 83 -38.12 23.70 14.86
N VAL A 84 -37.32 24.73 15.17
CA VAL A 84 -37.72 26.15 15.09
C VAL A 84 -38.22 26.49 13.69
N LEU A 85 -37.46 26.14 12.64
CA LEU A 85 -37.83 26.43 11.25
C LEU A 85 -39.16 25.79 10.85
N VAL A 86 -39.41 24.55 11.29
CA VAL A 86 -40.68 23.84 11.02
C VAL A 86 -41.86 24.43 11.81
N LEU A 87 -41.64 24.86 13.06
CA LEU A 87 -42.71 25.40 13.92
C LEU A 87 -43.05 26.86 13.62
N SER A 88 -42.07 27.70 13.27
CA SER A 88 -42.31 29.10 12.89
C SER A 88 -43.21 29.25 11.66
N GLN A 89 -43.28 28.24 10.77
CA GLN A 89 -44.26 28.19 9.67
C GLN A 89 -45.71 28.13 10.17
N LYS A 90 -45.95 27.53 11.34
CA LYS A 90 -47.29 27.30 11.92
C LYS A 90 -47.64 28.27 13.04
N GLN A 91 -46.65 28.95 13.62
CA GLN A 91 -46.79 29.87 14.75
C GLN A 91 -46.53 31.36 14.36
N ASP A 92 -46.26 31.63 13.07
CA ASP A 92 -45.91 32.94 12.48
C ASP A 92 -44.76 33.71 13.16
N VAL A 93 -43.83 33.01 13.82
CA VAL A 93 -42.70 33.63 14.53
C VAL A 93 -41.47 33.74 13.64
N LYS A 94 -41.54 34.61 12.63
CA LYS A 94 -40.52 34.81 11.58
C LYS A 94 -39.13 35.18 12.11
N ALA A 95 -39.05 35.95 13.20
CA ALA A 95 -37.79 36.44 13.76
C ALA A 95 -36.87 35.32 14.31
N TYR A 96 -37.44 34.24 14.89
CA TYR A 96 -36.64 33.09 15.34
C TYR A 96 -36.24 32.18 14.16
N ALA A 97 -37.06 32.11 13.09
CA ALA A 97 -36.74 31.33 11.90
C ALA A 97 -35.47 31.84 11.21
N GLU A 98 -35.36 33.13 10.90
CA GLU A 98 -34.16 33.66 10.23
C GLU A 98 -32.90 33.55 11.12
N LYS A 99 -33.03 33.73 12.44
CA LYS A 99 -31.92 33.50 13.38
C LYS A 99 -31.49 32.01 13.43
N ALA A 100 -32.44 31.08 13.43
CA ALA A 100 -32.18 29.65 13.42
C ALA A 100 -31.49 29.21 12.12
N LYS A 101 -31.97 29.71 10.97
CA LYS A 101 -31.37 29.50 9.65
C LYS A 101 -29.89 29.91 9.60
N LEU A 102 -29.57 31.13 10.04
CA LEU A 102 -28.18 31.63 10.07
C LEU A 102 -27.28 30.81 11.00
N LYS A 103 -27.75 30.49 12.22
CA LYS A 103 -26.98 29.69 13.18
C LYS A 103 -26.78 28.25 12.71
N MET A 104 -27.81 27.61 12.19
CA MET A 104 -27.73 26.25 11.67
C MET A 104 -26.82 26.16 10.44
N GLY A 105 -26.87 27.13 9.53
CA GLY A 105 -25.94 27.22 8.39
C GLY A 105 -24.47 27.33 8.83
N ARG A 106 -24.18 28.21 9.81
CA ARG A 106 -22.84 28.30 10.42
C ARG A 106 -22.43 26.95 11.04
N LEU A 107 -23.29 26.37 11.88
CA LEU A 107 -23.00 25.14 12.62
C LEU A 107 -22.77 23.93 11.68
N CYS A 108 -23.50 23.81 10.57
CA CYS A 108 -23.27 22.74 9.61
C CYS A 108 -21.92 22.89 8.89
N LEU A 109 -21.55 24.12 8.50
CA LEU A 109 -20.29 24.41 7.82
C LEU A 109 -19.08 24.27 8.74
N THR A 110 -19.15 24.76 9.98
CA THR A 110 -18.05 24.63 10.96
C THR A 110 -17.99 23.25 11.62
N GLY A 111 -19.12 22.55 11.69
CA GLY A 111 -19.27 21.25 12.34
C GLY A 111 -19.02 20.05 11.43
N CYS A 112 -18.66 20.27 10.16
CA CYS A 112 -18.24 19.20 9.24
C CYS A 112 -19.27 18.04 9.16
N SER A 113 -20.57 18.33 8.98
CA SER A 113 -21.62 17.29 9.07
C SER A 113 -22.51 17.23 7.83
N LEU A 114 -22.44 16.11 7.10
CA LEU A 114 -23.29 15.80 5.96
C LEU A 114 -24.77 15.69 6.33
N GLN A 115 -25.09 15.13 7.51
CA GLN A 115 -26.48 15.08 7.96
C GLN A 115 -27.02 16.49 8.26
N CYS A 116 -26.20 17.35 8.88
CA CYS A 116 -26.53 18.75 9.13
C CYS A 116 -26.78 19.50 7.82
N SER A 117 -25.84 19.41 6.87
CA SER A 117 -25.95 19.95 5.51
C SER A 117 -27.26 19.56 4.82
N LYS A 118 -27.63 18.27 4.85
CA LYS A 118 -28.91 17.78 4.32
C LYS A 118 -30.12 18.40 5.02
N LYS A 119 -30.19 18.33 6.36
CA LYS A 119 -31.27 18.94 7.17
C LYS A 119 -31.41 20.45 6.90
N TYR A 120 -30.29 21.16 6.81
CA TYR A 120 -30.26 22.59 6.49
C TYR A 120 -30.80 22.88 5.09
N SER A 121 -30.34 22.17 4.06
CA SER A 121 -30.82 22.37 2.69
C SER A 121 -32.34 22.13 2.53
N LEU A 122 -32.89 21.18 3.28
CA LEU A 122 -34.33 20.85 3.28
C LEU A 122 -35.18 21.89 4.02
N ALA A 123 -34.66 22.47 5.11
CA ALA A 123 -35.38 23.44 5.93
C ALA A 123 -35.46 24.87 5.32
N LEU A 124 -34.73 25.13 4.24
CA LEU A 124 -34.77 26.41 3.51
C LEU A 124 -36.09 26.54 2.73
N LEU A 125 -36.82 27.63 2.98
CA LEU A 125 -38.17 27.87 2.44
C LEU A 125 -38.18 28.16 0.94
N ASP A 126 -37.31 29.06 0.46
CA ASP A 126 -37.30 29.51 -0.93
C ASP A 126 -36.28 28.74 -1.80
N SER A 127 -36.68 28.47 -3.04
CA SER A 127 -35.88 27.71 -4.01
C SER A 127 -34.58 28.43 -4.39
N THR A 128 -34.58 29.75 -4.42
CA THR A 128 -33.44 30.62 -4.72
C THR A 128 -32.32 30.53 -3.70
N THR A 129 -32.62 30.68 -2.41
CA THR A 129 -31.64 30.55 -1.32
C THR A 129 -31.20 29.10 -1.16
N ARG A 130 -32.11 28.14 -1.37
CA ARG A 130 -31.75 26.71 -1.46
C ARG A 130 -30.73 26.44 -2.56
N ALA A 131 -30.85 27.08 -3.74
CA ALA A 131 -29.89 26.96 -4.84
C ALA A 131 -28.55 27.70 -4.58
N SER A 132 -28.58 28.88 -3.93
CA SER A 132 -27.36 29.62 -3.58
C SER A 132 -26.51 28.86 -2.54
N ILE A 133 -27.14 28.40 -1.46
CA ILE A 133 -26.50 27.52 -0.46
C ILE A 133 -26.12 26.17 -1.09
N ALA A 134 -26.86 25.71 -2.10
CA ALA A 134 -26.49 24.50 -2.83
C ALA A 134 -25.11 24.59 -3.49
N LYS A 135 -24.60 25.80 -3.76
CA LYS A 135 -23.25 26.08 -4.28
C LYS A 135 -22.21 26.23 -3.16
N THR A 136 -22.55 26.87 -2.05
CA THR A 136 -21.63 27.08 -0.90
C THR A 136 -21.27 25.77 -0.19
N ASP A 137 -22.23 24.87 -0.05
CA ASP A 137 -22.13 23.60 0.67
C ASP A 137 -22.03 22.40 -0.30
N GLU A 138 -21.63 22.64 -1.56
CA GLU A 138 -21.76 21.67 -2.65
C GLU A 138 -20.97 20.38 -2.40
N GLN A 139 -19.78 20.51 -1.80
CA GLN A 139 -18.86 19.40 -1.58
C GLN A 139 -19.45 18.29 -0.70
N TYR A 140 -20.15 18.64 0.39
CA TYR A 140 -20.75 17.66 1.28
C TYR A 140 -21.91 16.93 0.59
N ARG A 141 -22.87 17.67 0.00
CA ARG A 141 -24.02 17.04 -0.67
C ARG A 141 -23.65 16.21 -1.89
N ARG A 142 -22.55 16.53 -2.60
CA ARG A 142 -22.05 15.72 -3.73
C ARG A 142 -21.05 14.64 -3.33
N ALA A 143 -20.70 14.47 -2.06
CA ALA A 143 -19.69 13.50 -1.58
C ALA A 143 -19.89 12.06 -2.12
N SER A 144 -21.14 11.60 -2.25
CA SER A 144 -21.47 10.27 -2.80
C SER A 144 -21.14 10.06 -4.29
N GLY A 145 -20.85 11.13 -5.03
CA GLY A 145 -20.43 11.10 -6.43
C GLY A 145 -19.03 11.66 -6.66
N MET A 146 -18.23 11.84 -5.60
CA MET A 146 -16.84 12.32 -5.70
C MET A 146 -15.87 11.22 -6.11
N THR A 147 -14.74 11.62 -6.68
CA THR A 147 -13.57 10.75 -6.83
C THR A 147 -12.99 10.41 -5.46
N LEU A 148 -12.37 9.23 -5.34
CA LEU A 148 -11.82 8.74 -4.08
C LEU A 148 -10.81 9.71 -3.45
N ALA A 149 -9.96 10.36 -4.27
CA ALA A 149 -8.99 11.35 -3.80
C ALA A 149 -9.65 12.57 -3.12
N LYS A 150 -10.64 13.20 -3.78
CA LYS A 150 -11.37 14.36 -3.23
C LYS A 150 -12.18 13.98 -1.98
N LEU A 151 -12.71 12.75 -1.96
CA LEU A 151 -13.40 12.23 -0.80
C LEU A 151 -12.45 11.97 0.38
N SER A 152 -11.16 11.66 0.14
CA SER A 152 -10.15 11.49 1.20
C SER A 152 -9.80 12.82 1.83
N GLU A 153 -9.46 13.81 1.01
CA GLU A 153 -9.22 15.19 1.42
C GLU A 153 -10.38 15.74 2.29
N LEU A 154 -11.61 15.52 1.85
CA LEU A 154 -12.82 15.92 2.59
C LEU A 154 -12.99 15.13 3.90
N ALA A 155 -12.76 13.81 3.88
CA ALA A 155 -12.92 12.94 5.06
C ALA A 155 -11.75 13.02 6.07
N GLU A 156 -10.59 13.54 5.66
CA GLU A 156 -9.49 13.92 6.55
C GLU A 156 -9.80 15.25 7.25
N THR A 157 -10.22 16.25 6.47
CA THR A 157 -10.67 17.56 6.98
C THR A 157 -11.83 17.41 7.96
N CYS A 158 -12.78 16.53 7.66
CA CYS A 158 -13.98 16.28 8.45
C CYS A 158 -13.98 14.88 9.10
N SER A 159 -12.85 14.50 9.70
CA SER A 159 -12.63 13.15 10.25
C SER A 159 -13.58 12.68 11.36
N ALA A 160 -14.36 13.59 11.96
CA ALA A 160 -15.40 13.26 12.94
C ALA A 160 -16.74 12.81 12.30
N ASP A 161 -16.95 13.02 10.99
CA ASP A 161 -18.21 12.67 10.34
C ASP A 161 -18.25 11.18 9.96
N SER A 162 -19.11 10.44 10.67
CA SER A 162 -19.35 9.03 10.39
C SER A 162 -20.10 8.80 9.06
N GLU A 163 -20.88 9.74 8.53
CA GLU A 163 -21.51 9.61 7.21
C GLU A 163 -20.52 9.80 6.06
N LEU A 164 -19.64 10.81 6.13
CA LEU A 164 -18.55 10.93 5.16
C LEU A 164 -17.66 9.69 5.17
N SER A 165 -17.39 9.15 6.37
CA SER A 165 -16.61 7.92 6.53
C SER A 165 -17.34 6.68 5.97
N LYS A 166 -18.68 6.59 6.07
CA LYS A 166 -19.49 5.53 5.42
C LYS A 166 -19.44 5.65 3.90
N ILE A 167 -19.58 6.87 3.36
CA ILE A 167 -19.50 7.11 1.91
C ILE A 167 -18.11 6.76 1.40
N MET A 168 -17.06 7.18 2.13
CA MET A 168 -15.68 6.79 1.85
C MET A 168 -15.52 5.28 1.77
N LEU A 169 -15.98 4.55 2.79
CA LEU A 169 -15.86 3.09 2.85
C LEU A 169 -16.55 2.41 1.65
N VAL A 170 -17.77 2.84 1.29
CA VAL A 170 -18.48 2.31 0.12
C VAL A 170 -17.77 2.65 -1.21
N SER A 171 -17.23 3.85 -1.34
CA SER A 171 -16.46 4.27 -2.52
C SER A 171 -15.13 3.51 -2.64
N GLN A 172 -14.43 3.29 -1.53
CA GLN A 172 -13.20 2.48 -1.46
C GLN A 172 -13.44 1.06 -1.97
N PHE A 173 -14.47 0.39 -1.45
CA PHE A 173 -14.78 -0.97 -1.87
C PHE A 173 -15.19 -1.05 -3.36
N ARG A 174 -15.95 -0.07 -3.87
CA ARG A 174 -16.30 -0.01 -5.30
C ARG A 174 -15.09 0.23 -6.21
N ALA A 175 -14.11 0.99 -5.72
CA ALA A 175 -12.87 1.30 -6.43
C ALA A 175 -11.78 0.23 -6.26
N GLY A 176 -12.02 -0.84 -5.49
CA GLY A 176 -10.99 -1.85 -5.19
C GLY A 176 -9.81 -1.31 -4.39
N ALA A 177 -10.04 -0.31 -3.52
CA ALA A 177 -8.98 0.37 -2.77
C ALA A 177 -8.18 -0.57 -1.86
N ASP A 178 -6.95 -0.16 -1.53
CA ASP A 178 -6.04 -0.94 -0.69
C ASP A 178 -6.61 -1.23 0.71
N ILE A 179 -6.29 -2.43 1.21
CA ILE A 179 -6.75 -2.95 2.50
C ILE A 179 -6.39 -2.00 3.66
N SER A 180 -5.27 -1.27 3.59
CA SER A 180 -4.81 -0.31 4.58
C SER A 180 -5.71 0.94 4.64
N GLU A 181 -6.11 1.48 3.49
CA GLU A 181 -7.00 2.66 3.44
C GLU A 181 -8.42 2.32 3.89
N ILE A 182 -8.90 1.13 3.52
CA ILE A 182 -10.16 0.59 4.03
C ILE A 182 -10.09 0.42 5.56
N LYS A 183 -9.02 -0.21 6.08
CA LYS A 183 -8.79 -0.41 7.52
C LYS A 183 -8.80 0.92 8.29
N LYS A 184 -8.06 1.94 7.84
CA LYS A 184 -8.07 3.30 8.43
C LYS A 184 -9.48 3.90 8.48
N THR A 185 -10.28 3.66 7.44
CA THR A 185 -11.65 4.18 7.34
C THR A 185 -12.60 3.46 8.30
N ILE A 186 -12.46 2.14 8.46
CA ILE A 186 -13.18 1.37 9.48
C ILE A 186 -12.75 1.79 10.89
N GLU A 187 -11.46 2.02 11.16
CA GLU A 187 -10.97 2.55 12.44
C GLU A 187 -11.58 3.92 12.77
N ARG A 188 -11.68 4.82 11.79
CA ARG A 188 -12.34 6.11 11.93
C ARG A 188 -13.83 5.92 12.24
N LEU A 189 -14.52 5.00 11.56
CA LEU A 189 -15.92 4.67 11.82
C LEU A 189 -16.13 4.16 13.25
N VAL A 190 -15.33 3.18 13.70
CA VAL A 190 -15.39 2.63 15.08
C VAL A 190 -15.22 3.72 16.15
N LYS A 191 -14.43 4.77 15.87
CA LYS A 191 -14.22 5.92 16.79
C LYS A 191 -15.34 6.97 16.75
N THR A 192 -16.06 7.10 15.62
CA THR A 192 -16.98 8.23 15.36
C THR A 192 -18.45 7.85 15.41
N THR A 193 -18.79 6.56 15.34
CA THR A 193 -20.18 6.11 15.39
C THR A 193 -20.55 5.54 16.75
N THR A 194 -21.74 5.91 17.23
CA THR A 194 -22.39 5.29 18.39
C THR A 194 -23.23 4.07 18.01
N ALA A 195 -23.50 3.86 16.71
CA ALA A 195 -24.32 2.77 16.22
C ALA A 195 -23.47 1.51 15.93
N ALA A 196 -23.86 0.37 16.52
CA ALA A 196 -23.24 -0.93 16.30
C ALA A 196 -21.69 -0.98 16.49
N PRO A 197 -21.14 -0.43 17.59
CA PRO A 197 -19.68 -0.33 17.78
C PRO A 197 -19.00 -1.70 17.80
N PHE A 198 -19.62 -2.71 18.43
CA PHE A 198 -19.11 -4.09 18.45
C PHE A 198 -19.07 -4.71 17.06
N THR A 199 -20.13 -4.55 16.26
CA THR A 199 -20.23 -5.07 14.90
C THR A 199 -19.11 -4.51 14.01
N LEU A 200 -18.86 -3.20 14.09
CA LEU A 200 -17.78 -2.55 13.33
C LEU A 200 -16.39 -2.90 13.85
N ARG A 201 -16.26 -3.20 15.16
CA ARG A 201 -15.02 -3.76 15.70
C ARG A 201 -14.72 -5.15 15.10
N SER A 202 -15.72 -6.02 15.00
CA SER A 202 -15.56 -7.33 14.33
C SER A 202 -15.23 -7.21 12.84
N VAL A 203 -15.77 -6.21 12.12
CA VAL A 203 -15.32 -5.91 10.75
C VAL A 203 -13.86 -5.48 10.74
N LEU A 204 -13.45 -4.59 11.65
CA LEU A 204 -12.07 -4.16 11.77
C LEU A 204 -11.12 -5.33 12.06
N ASP A 205 -11.51 -6.27 12.92
CA ASP A 205 -10.71 -7.45 13.25
C ASP A 205 -10.45 -8.33 12.02
N ILE A 206 -11.44 -8.52 11.15
CA ILE A 206 -11.29 -9.23 9.86
C ILE A 206 -10.28 -8.49 8.97
N TYR A 207 -10.45 -7.18 8.78
CA TYR A 207 -9.58 -6.36 7.93
C TYR A 207 -8.14 -6.26 8.46
N GLU A 208 -7.98 -6.22 9.78
CA GLU A 208 -6.67 -6.18 10.43
C GLU A 208 -5.93 -7.52 10.30
N ILE A 209 -6.63 -8.66 10.42
CA ILE A 209 -6.04 -9.99 10.15
C ILE A 209 -5.59 -10.10 8.69
N VAL A 210 -6.43 -9.68 7.73
CA VAL A 210 -6.10 -9.74 6.30
C VAL A 210 -4.93 -8.82 5.95
N TYR A 211 -4.90 -7.61 6.51
CA TYR A 211 -3.77 -6.68 6.37
C TYR A 211 -2.47 -7.26 6.94
N LEU A 212 -2.49 -7.81 8.17
CA LEU A 212 -1.30 -8.41 8.78
C LEU A 212 -0.78 -9.63 8.01
N LEU A 213 -1.67 -10.41 7.38
CA LEU A 213 -1.27 -11.48 6.47
C LEU A 213 -0.58 -10.92 5.21
N GLN A 214 -1.15 -9.88 4.57
CA GLN A 214 -0.59 -9.26 3.35
C GLN A 214 0.81 -8.64 3.58
N GLU A 215 1.02 -8.02 4.74
CA GLU A 215 2.30 -7.43 5.15
C GLU A 215 3.33 -8.46 5.66
N GLY A 216 3.00 -9.75 5.68
CA GLY A 216 3.91 -10.81 6.15
C GLY A 216 4.05 -10.93 7.67
N ASN A 217 3.25 -10.20 8.46
CA ASN A 217 3.29 -10.24 9.92
C ASN A 217 2.48 -11.42 10.49
N PHE A 218 2.91 -12.63 10.14
CA PHE A 218 2.27 -13.89 10.54
C PHE A 218 2.33 -14.16 12.05
N SER A 219 3.34 -13.63 12.75
CA SER A 219 3.49 -13.74 14.20
C SER A 219 2.34 -13.01 14.94
N SER A 220 2.02 -11.78 14.53
CA SER A 220 0.87 -11.06 15.09
C SER A 220 -0.46 -11.78 14.79
N VAL A 221 -0.64 -12.33 13.59
CA VAL A 221 -1.86 -13.09 13.24
C VAL A 221 -2.00 -14.35 14.08
N THR A 222 -0.95 -15.18 14.15
CA THR A 222 -0.98 -16.42 14.95
C THR A 222 -1.21 -16.15 16.44
N LYS A 223 -0.59 -15.10 17.00
CA LYS A 223 -0.82 -14.68 18.39
C LYS A 223 -2.26 -14.23 18.63
N ARG A 224 -2.81 -13.35 17.78
CA ARG A 224 -4.19 -12.84 17.88
C ARG A 224 -5.21 -13.97 17.73
N ALA A 225 -5.08 -14.76 16.67
CA ALA A 225 -6.00 -15.86 16.39
C ALA A 225 -5.95 -16.94 17.48
N LYS A 226 -4.77 -17.29 18.01
CA LYS A 226 -4.65 -18.23 19.14
C LYS A 226 -5.37 -17.72 20.40
N ALA A 227 -5.23 -16.43 20.73
CA ALA A 227 -5.87 -15.86 21.91
C ALA A 227 -7.41 -15.81 21.77
N ALA A 228 -7.92 -15.50 20.57
CA ALA A 228 -9.35 -15.48 20.30
C ALA A 228 -9.96 -16.90 20.22
N LEU A 229 -9.25 -17.88 19.64
CA LEU A 229 -9.65 -19.30 19.61
C LEU A 229 -9.66 -19.98 20.99
N GLN A 230 -9.08 -19.36 22.03
CA GLN A 230 -9.24 -19.81 23.41
C GLN A 230 -10.61 -19.40 23.99
N MET A 231 -11.27 -18.41 23.41
CA MET A 231 -12.60 -17.93 23.81
C MET A 231 -13.70 -18.57 22.94
N ASP A 232 -13.45 -18.70 21.64
CA ASP A 232 -14.33 -19.42 20.70
C ASP A 232 -13.51 -20.43 19.85
N PRO A 233 -13.44 -21.70 20.28
CA PRO A 233 -12.70 -22.74 19.56
C PRO A 233 -13.27 -23.09 18.17
N ASP A 234 -14.54 -22.78 17.92
CA ASP A 234 -15.28 -23.18 16.73
C ASP A 234 -15.29 -22.09 15.64
N ASP A 235 -14.67 -20.92 15.88
CA ASP A 235 -14.51 -19.88 14.87
C ASP A 235 -13.67 -20.38 13.67
N GLN A 236 -14.40 -20.71 12.60
CA GLN A 236 -13.87 -21.21 11.33
C GLN A 236 -12.95 -20.20 10.62
N PHE A 237 -13.19 -18.89 10.77
CA PHE A 237 -12.39 -17.84 10.14
C PHE A 237 -11.07 -17.66 10.88
N LEU A 238 -11.09 -17.55 12.20
CA LEU A 238 -9.88 -17.46 13.02
C LEU A 238 -9.07 -18.75 12.98
N GLY A 239 -9.73 -19.91 12.97
CA GLY A 239 -9.10 -21.22 12.78
C GLY A 239 -8.39 -21.36 11.44
N ALA A 240 -8.96 -20.78 10.37
CA ALA A 240 -8.32 -20.71 9.06
C ALA A 240 -7.17 -19.68 9.02
N ALA A 241 -7.36 -18.48 9.58
CA ALA A 241 -6.34 -17.45 9.69
C ALA A 241 -5.09 -17.95 10.44
N TYR A 242 -5.29 -18.65 11.57
CA TYR A 242 -4.21 -19.27 12.35
C TYR A 242 -3.43 -20.30 11.53
N LYS A 243 -4.13 -21.20 10.82
CA LYS A 243 -3.48 -22.25 9.99
C LYS A 243 -2.68 -21.62 8.85
N LEU A 244 -3.26 -20.66 8.13
CA LEU A 244 -2.62 -19.93 7.04
C LEU A 244 -1.37 -19.18 7.51
N ALA A 245 -1.49 -18.37 8.57
CA ALA A 245 -0.37 -17.63 9.14
C ALA A 245 0.72 -18.57 9.67
N LYS A 246 0.36 -19.69 10.29
CA LYS A 246 1.34 -20.68 10.77
C LYS A 246 2.16 -21.29 9.63
N VAL A 247 1.52 -21.74 8.55
CA VAL A 247 2.23 -22.30 7.37
C VAL A 247 3.15 -21.25 6.74
N LEU A 248 2.64 -20.03 6.53
CA LEU A 248 3.45 -18.95 5.97
C LEU A 248 4.64 -18.59 6.88
N SER A 249 4.44 -18.54 8.20
CA SER A 249 5.51 -18.29 9.18
C SER A 249 6.55 -19.41 9.22
N GLU A 250 6.15 -20.67 9.14
CA GLU A 250 7.09 -21.82 9.05
C GLU A 250 7.87 -21.79 7.73
N GLY A 251 7.24 -21.36 6.64
CA GLY A 251 7.89 -21.08 5.36
C GLY A 251 8.96 -20.00 5.47
N VAL A 252 8.61 -18.79 5.95
CA VAL A 252 9.56 -17.68 6.15
C VAL A 252 10.74 -18.11 7.03
N ALA A 253 10.49 -18.75 8.17
CA ALA A 253 11.56 -19.20 9.06
C ALA A 253 12.48 -20.23 8.40
N SER A 254 11.92 -21.14 7.59
CA SER A 254 12.70 -22.15 6.86
C SER A 254 13.60 -21.52 5.79
N PHE A 255 13.13 -20.47 5.09
CA PHE A 255 13.93 -19.76 4.10
C PHE A 255 14.89 -18.72 4.70
N SER A 256 14.56 -18.10 5.83
CA SER A 256 15.49 -17.24 6.59
C SER A 256 16.64 -18.02 7.23
N ASN A 257 16.46 -19.31 7.48
CA ASN A 257 17.54 -20.23 7.87
C ASN A 257 18.21 -20.91 6.65
N ALA A 258 17.71 -20.64 5.43
CA ALA A 258 18.28 -21.06 4.15
C ALA A 258 19.16 -19.97 3.50
N THR A 259 19.11 -18.75 4.02
CA THR A 259 20.07 -17.68 3.78
C THR A 259 21.22 -17.85 4.77
N PRO A 260 22.48 -18.00 4.32
CA PRO A 260 23.01 -17.43 3.09
C PRO A 260 22.86 -18.32 1.85
N LEU A 261 22.79 -17.68 0.67
CA LEU A 261 22.71 -18.35 -0.64
C LEU A 261 23.95 -19.23 -0.99
N SER A 262 24.95 -19.27 -0.10
CA SER A 262 26.09 -20.19 -0.12
C SER A 262 25.84 -21.54 0.57
N HIS A 263 24.84 -21.65 1.45
CA HIS A 263 24.52 -22.86 2.19
C HIS A 263 23.23 -23.48 1.67
N LYS A 264 23.27 -24.75 1.25
CA LYS A 264 22.05 -25.44 0.82
C LYS A 264 21.19 -25.78 2.05
N PRO A 265 19.96 -25.25 2.18
CA PRO A 265 19.03 -25.70 3.21
C PRO A 265 18.75 -27.20 3.12
N ASN A 266 18.35 -27.79 4.24
CA ASN A 266 18.04 -29.21 4.29
C ASN A 266 16.85 -29.53 3.36
N ARG A 267 17.07 -30.43 2.39
CA ARG A 267 16.07 -30.83 1.38
C ARG A 267 14.78 -31.35 2.00
N THR A 268 14.82 -31.99 3.17
CA THR A 268 13.60 -32.46 3.86
C THR A 268 12.76 -31.32 4.43
N VAL A 269 13.40 -30.23 4.87
CA VAL A 269 12.72 -29.03 5.39
C VAL A 269 11.98 -28.32 4.25
N ILE A 270 12.63 -28.10 3.10
CA ILE A 270 11.96 -27.52 1.93
C ILE A 270 10.83 -28.43 1.44
N ALA A 271 11.02 -29.75 1.39
CA ALA A 271 9.98 -30.69 0.95
C ALA A 271 8.73 -30.62 1.85
N LYS A 272 8.93 -30.43 3.16
CA LYS A 272 7.83 -30.17 4.11
C LYS A 272 7.14 -28.84 3.80
N VAL A 273 7.90 -27.75 3.68
CA VAL A 273 7.35 -26.41 3.38
C VAL A 273 6.54 -26.41 2.09
N PHE A 274 7.06 -27.00 1.01
CA PHE A 274 6.34 -27.14 -0.26
C PHE A 274 5.00 -27.85 -0.08
N LYS A 275 4.98 -28.99 0.63
CA LYS A 275 3.75 -29.77 0.91
C LYS A 275 2.73 -28.99 1.74
N ASP A 276 3.18 -28.26 2.74
CA ASP A 276 2.30 -27.47 3.61
C ASP A 276 1.74 -26.24 2.88
N VAL A 277 2.55 -25.57 2.06
CA VAL A 277 2.15 -24.48 1.16
C VAL A 277 1.14 -24.97 0.11
N ASP A 278 1.41 -26.11 -0.53
CA ASP A 278 0.55 -26.71 -1.55
C ASP A 278 -0.86 -26.99 -1.02
N LYS A 279 -0.94 -27.67 0.13
CA LYS A 279 -2.20 -27.92 0.85
C LYS A 279 -2.93 -26.64 1.28
N THR A 280 -2.21 -25.51 1.41
CA THR A 280 -2.75 -24.23 1.87
C THR A 280 -3.37 -23.41 0.74
N VAL A 281 -2.89 -23.54 -0.50
CA VAL A 281 -3.49 -22.89 -1.68
C VAL A 281 -4.97 -23.25 -1.83
N GLY A 282 -5.32 -24.53 -1.73
CA GLY A 282 -6.72 -25.01 -1.74
C GLY A 282 -7.57 -24.61 -0.51
N GLN A 283 -7.03 -23.85 0.44
CA GLN A 283 -7.73 -23.29 1.60
C GLN A 283 -7.90 -21.76 1.49
N LEU A 284 -7.07 -21.08 0.70
CA LEU A 284 -7.05 -19.63 0.58
C LEU A 284 -8.39 -19.07 0.07
N ASP A 285 -8.96 -19.70 -0.96
CA ASP A 285 -10.26 -19.33 -1.53
C ASP A 285 -11.39 -19.42 -0.51
N ARG A 286 -11.39 -20.48 0.32
CA ARG A 286 -12.39 -20.67 1.38
C ARG A 286 -12.23 -19.65 2.50
N PHE A 287 -10.98 -19.33 2.86
CA PHE A 287 -10.67 -18.28 3.84
C PHE A 287 -11.21 -16.91 3.40
N PHE A 288 -10.88 -16.46 2.19
CA PHE A 288 -11.35 -15.16 1.69
C PHE A 288 -12.87 -15.14 1.47
N THR A 289 -13.46 -16.21 0.92
CA THR A 289 -14.92 -16.31 0.78
C THR A 289 -15.63 -16.19 2.14
N LYS A 290 -15.08 -16.80 3.21
CA LYS A 290 -15.63 -16.67 4.56
C LYS A 290 -15.44 -15.25 5.10
N ALA A 291 -14.26 -14.64 4.91
CA ALA A 291 -13.94 -13.29 5.35
C ALA A 291 -14.89 -12.24 4.72
N GLU A 292 -15.08 -12.30 3.40
CA GLU A 292 -15.98 -11.41 2.65
C GLU A 292 -17.44 -11.60 3.07
N ASN A 293 -17.91 -12.84 3.23
CA ASN A 293 -19.28 -13.12 3.69
C ASN A 293 -19.54 -12.64 5.13
N ASN A 294 -18.61 -12.90 6.06
CA ASN A 294 -18.70 -12.42 7.44
C ASN A 294 -18.73 -10.88 7.47
N ALA A 295 -17.80 -10.22 6.76
CA ALA A 295 -17.75 -8.77 6.67
C ALA A 295 -19.01 -8.18 6.00
N ALA A 296 -19.56 -8.82 4.95
CA ALA A 296 -20.80 -8.41 4.31
C ALA A 296 -22.01 -8.48 5.26
N SER A 297 -22.09 -9.52 6.11
CA SER A 297 -23.15 -9.63 7.12
C SER A 297 -23.03 -8.50 8.15
N LEU A 298 -21.85 -8.36 8.75
CA LEU A 298 -21.59 -7.34 9.78
C LEU A 298 -21.81 -5.91 9.26
N LEU A 299 -21.38 -5.60 8.03
CA LEU A 299 -21.60 -4.29 7.41
C LEU A 299 -23.09 -4.03 7.11
N ARG A 300 -23.84 -5.07 6.70
CA ARG A 300 -25.30 -4.98 6.56
C ARG A 300 -25.98 -4.72 7.89
N ASP A 301 -25.53 -5.37 8.96
CA ASP A 301 -26.10 -5.15 10.29
C ASP A 301 -25.79 -3.76 10.85
N ALA A 302 -24.57 -3.25 10.64
CA ALA A 302 -24.13 -1.94 11.09
C ALA A 302 -24.74 -0.77 10.29
N PHE A 303 -24.87 -0.89 8.97
CA PHE A 303 -25.27 0.22 8.10
C PHE A 303 -26.62 0.05 7.40
N LYS A 304 -27.26 -1.11 7.52
CA LYS A 304 -28.50 -1.49 6.79
C LYS A 304 -28.38 -1.36 5.27
N THR A 305 -27.16 -1.56 4.74
CA THR A 305 -26.86 -1.55 3.30
C THR A 305 -26.54 -2.97 2.82
N ASN A 306 -26.96 -3.30 1.59
CA ASN A 306 -26.68 -4.62 0.98
C ASN A 306 -25.31 -4.64 0.27
N PHE A 307 -24.32 -3.93 0.81
CA PHE A 307 -23.01 -3.81 0.19
C PHE A 307 -22.15 -5.08 0.43
N ARG A 308 -21.38 -5.52 -0.58
CA ARG A 308 -20.43 -6.63 -0.46
C ARG A 308 -19.00 -6.14 -0.55
N PRO A 309 -18.19 -6.23 0.53
CA PRO A 309 -16.75 -5.98 0.46
C PRO A 309 -16.07 -6.96 -0.51
N THR A 310 -14.95 -6.51 -1.07
CA THR A 310 -14.00 -7.35 -1.81
C THR A 310 -12.66 -7.36 -1.09
N LEU A 311 -12.00 -8.51 -1.09
CA LEU A 311 -10.65 -8.74 -0.59
C LEU A 311 -9.75 -9.31 -1.69
N SER A 312 -10.16 -9.21 -2.96
CA SER A 312 -9.45 -9.81 -4.10
C SER A 312 -7.98 -9.38 -4.20
N GLY A 313 -7.65 -8.13 -3.87
CA GLY A 313 -6.25 -7.66 -3.86
C GLY A 313 -5.39 -8.42 -2.85
N ALA A 314 -5.85 -8.52 -1.61
CA ALA A 314 -5.17 -9.28 -0.55
C ALA A 314 -5.13 -10.79 -0.85
N LYS A 315 -6.18 -11.34 -1.47
CA LYS A 315 -6.22 -12.72 -1.98
C LYS A 315 -5.10 -12.96 -2.99
N THR A 316 -4.97 -12.09 -3.99
CA THR A 316 -3.94 -12.21 -5.02
C THR A 316 -2.53 -12.03 -4.45
N GLN A 317 -2.32 -11.11 -3.49
CA GLN A 317 -1.04 -10.96 -2.78
C GLN A 317 -0.65 -12.23 -2.01
N LEU A 318 -1.59 -12.86 -1.27
CA LEU A 318 -1.29 -14.10 -0.54
C LEU A 318 -1.14 -15.32 -1.45
N MET A 319 -1.87 -15.37 -2.57
CA MET A 319 -1.67 -16.40 -3.59
C MET A 319 -0.28 -16.27 -4.22
N GLY A 320 0.15 -15.05 -4.52
CA GLY A 320 1.51 -14.74 -4.96
C GLY A 320 2.56 -15.20 -3.96
N ALA A 321 2.37 -14.95 -2.66
CA ALA A 321 3.30 -15.43 -1.64
C ALA A 321 3.42 -16.96 -1.60
N LEU A 322 2.31 -17.70 -1.72
CA LEU A 322 2.31 -19.16 -1.76
C LEU A 322 2.99 -19.69 -3.03
N ASN A 323 2.71 -19.10 -4.20
CA ASN A 323 3.35 -19.47 -5.46
C ASN A 323 4.85 -19.12 -5.47
N ASN A 324 5.23 -17.99 -4.88
CA ASN A 324 6.63 -17.61 -4.68
C ASN A 324 7.35 -18.65 -3.81
N PHE A 325 6.75 -19.13 -2.72
CA PHE A 325 7.34 -20.22 -1.91
C PHE A 325 7.49 -21.55 -2.68
N ARG A 326 6.55 -21.88 -3.56
CA ARG A 326 6.69 -23.04 -4.47
C ARG A 326 7.87 -22.84 -5.43
N CYS A 327 7.93 -21.72 -6.14
CA CYS A 327 9.04 -21.38 -7.04
C CYS A 327 10.42 -21.40 -6.34
N ILE A 328 10.53 -20.82 -5.13
CA ILE A 328 11.76 -20.87 -4.33
C ILE A 328 12.16 -22.33 -4.03
N SER A 329 11.19 -23.16 -3.62
CA SER A 329 11.43 -24.59 -3.33
C SER A 329 11.95 -25.33 -4.56
N ASP A 330 11.34 -25.10 -5.72
CA ASP A 330 11.69 -25.70 -7.01
C ASP A 330 13.10 -25.32 -7.47
N LEU A 331 13.45 -24.02 -7.35
CA LEU A 331 14.80 -23.53 -7.61
C LEU A 331 15.86 -24.19 -6.70
N TYR A 332 15.58 -24.37 -5.40
CA TYR A 332 16.46 -25.11 -4.49
C TYR A 332 16.56 -26.61 -4.84
N PHE A 333 15.48 -27.22 -5.33
CA PHE A 333 15.51 -28.61 -5.78
C PHE A 333 16.17 -28.82 -7.13
N GLN A 334 16.38 -27.75 -7.92
CA GLN A 334 16.71 -27.79 -9.34
C GLN A 334 15.68 -28.57 -10.17
N LYS A 335 14.42 -28.54 -9.72
CA LYS A 335 13.27 -29.10 -10.44
C LYS A 335 12.55 -27.93 -11.09
N TYR A 336 12.83 -27.65 -12.35
CA TYR A 336 12.26 -26.48 -13.01
C TYR A 336 10.82 -26.76 -13.48
N THR A 337 9.85 -26.54 -12.59
CA THR A 337 8.42 -26.51 -12.91
C THR A 337 8.02 -25.08 -13.28
N GLU A 338 7.85 -24.83 -14.58
CA GLU A 338 7.56 -23.51 -15.16
C GLU A 338 6.35 -22.81 -14.52
N GLU A 339 5.31 -23.57 -14.16
CA GLU A 339 4.01 -23.10 -13.67
C GLU A 339 4.08 -22.05 -12.54
N TYR A 340 4.79 -22.34 -11.45
CA TYR A 340 4.77 -21.45 -10.27
C TYR A 340 5.68 -20.23 -10.45
N CYS A 341 6.82 -20.40 -11.12
CA CYS A 341 7.75 -19.30 -11.36
C CYS A 341 7.23 -18.33 -12.44
N GLN A 342 6.47 -18.80 -13.44
CA GLN A 342 5.76 -17.93 -14.37
C GLN A 342 4.71 -17.06 -13.66
N PHE A 343 4.02 -17.57 -12.63
CA PHE A 343 3.13 -16.75 -11.80
C PHE A 343 3.91 -15.65 -11.07
N SER A 344 5.06 -15.97 -10.49
CA SER A 344 5.95 -14.98 -9.85
C SER A 344 6.39 -13.87 -10.81
N ASP A 345 6.75 -14.22 -12.04
CA ASP A 345 7.11 -13.25 -13.09
C ASP A 345 5.89 -12.42 -13.54
N ALA A 346 4.72 -13.04 -13.72
CA ALA A 346 3.47 -12.35 -14.10
C ALA A 346 2.99 -11.36 -13.02
N MET A 347 3.25 -11.65 -11.75
CA MET A 347 2.95 -10.75 -10.62
C MET A 347 3.68 -9.40 -10.70
N LEU A 348 4.71 -9.28 -11.56
CA LEU A 348 5.35 -8.00 -11.87
C LEU A 348 4.65 -7.28 -13.04
N VAL A 349 4.33 -8.03 -14.11
CA VAL A 349 3.77 -7.48 -15.35
C VAL A 349 2.37 -6.91 -15.15
N ASP A 350 1.53 -7.56 -14.36
CA ASP A 350 0.11 -7.21 -14.18
C ASP A 350 -0.11 -6.03 -13.19
N THR A 351 0.96 -5.44 -12.66
CA THR A 351 0.88 -4.35 -11.65
C THR A 351 0.62 -2.97 -12.23
N SER A 352 0.37 -2.87 -13.55
CA SER A 352 0.35 -1.59 -14.25
C SER A 352 -0.68 -0.57 -13.73
N LYS A 353 -1.75 -0.99 -13.02
CA LYS A 353 -2.72 -0.05 -12.39
C LYS A 353 -3.24 -0.40 -10.99
N ASP A 354 -3.60 -1.65 -10.67
CA ASP A 354 -4.48 -1.92 -9.51
C ASP A 354 -3.89 -2.76 -8.35
N LEU A 355 -2.71 -3.37 -8.49
CA LEU A 355 -2.06 -4.14 -7.41
C LEU A 355 -0.69 -3.57 -7.02
N ARG A 356 -0.58 -3.04 -5.79
CA ARG A 356 0.73 -2.78 -5.16
C ARG A 356 1.27 -4.09 -4.59
N ILE A 357 2.43 -4.56 -5.08
CA ILE A 357 3.13 -5.72 -4.50
C ILE A 357 3.53 -5.39 -3.06
N SER A 358 3.10 -6.21 -2.10
CA SER A 358 3.45 -6.01 -0.68
C SER A 358 4.96 -6.16 -0.46
N SER A 359 5.49 -5.52 0.58
CA SER A 359 6.93 -5.62 0.92
C SER A 359 7.37 -7.07 1.06
N PHE A 360 6.51 -7.91 1.64
CA PHE A 360 6.74 -9.34 1.78
C PHE A 360 6.89 -10.06 0.43
N ASN A 361 6.03 -9.79 -0.56
CA ASN A 361 6.18 -10.38 -1.90
C ASN A 361 7.40 -9.84 -2.64
N LYS A 362 7.75 -8.56 -2.49
CA LYS A 362 9.01 -8.01 -3.05
C LYS A 362 10.24 -8.73 -2.49
N HIS A 363 10.27 -9.01 -1.18
CA HIS A 363 11.32 -9.82 -0.56
C HIS A 363 11.41 -11.24 -1.15
N LEU A 364 10.28 -11.94 -1.32
CA LEU A 364 10.27 -13.29 -1.91
C LEU A 364 10.73 -13.27 -3.38
N LEU A 365 10.32 -12.27 -4.16
CA LEU A 365 10.76 -12.09 -5.54
C LEU A 365 12.27 -11.78 -5.62
N ALA A 366 12.80 -10.94 -4.73
CA ALA A 366 14.24 -10.71 -4.61
C ALA A 366 15.02 -12.00 -4.31
N LEU A 367 14.46 -12.91 -3.51
CA LEU A 367 15.03 -14.24 -3.28
C LEU A 367 14.96 -15.14 -4.52
N ILE A 368 13.85 -15.14 -5.27
CA ILE A 368 13.69 -15.88 -6.54
C ILE A 368 14.73 -15.43 -7.58
N TYR A 369 14.87 -14.12 -7.81
CA TYR A 369 15.81 -13.61 -8.80
C TYR A 369 17.27 -13.80 -8.39
N SER A 370 17.60 -13.67 -7.10
CA SER A 370 18.96 -13.97 -6.64
C SER A 370 19.31 -15.46 -6.73
N LEU A 371 18.38 -16.37 -6.44
CA LEU A 371 18.53 -17.81 -6.72
C LEU A 371 18.73 -18.09 -8.21
N ARG A 372 17.91 -17.50 -9.09
CA ARG A 372 18.08 -17.62 -10.56
C ARG A 372 19.44 -17.12 -11.03
N SER A 373 19.89 -15.96 -10.53
CA SER A 373 21.23 -15.43 -10.85
C SER A 373 22.36 -16.33 -10.33
N ASN A 374 22.21 -16.95 -9.16
CA ASN A 374 23.20 -17.89 -8.62
C ASN A 374 23.28 -19.18 -9.45
N ILE A 375 22.13 -19.69 -9.92
CA ILE A 375 22.08 -20.84 -10.85
C ILE A 375 22.78 -20.48 -12.17
N LEU A 376 22.54 -19.28 -12.72
CA LEU A 376 23.25 -18.78 -13.90
C LEU A 376 24.76 -18.64 -13.64
N LEU A 377 25.20 -18.13 -12.49
CA LEU A 377 26.62 -18.07 -12.12
C LEU A 377 27.33 -19.43 -12.17
N VAL A 378 26.67 -20.50 -11.70
CA VAL A 378 27.22 -21.86 -11.79
C VAL A 378 27.36 -22.29 -13.26
N SER A 379 26.38 -21.98 -14.11
CA SER A 379 26.44 -22.23 -15.55
C SER A 379 27.58 -21.44 -16.23
N ILE A 380 27.67 -20.13 -15.96
CA ILE A 380 28.72 -19.22 -16.45
C ILE A 380 30.11 -19.72 -16.05
N ASN A 381 30.30 -20.12 -14.80
CA ASN A 381 31.57 -20.67 -14.31
C ASN A 381 31.99 -21.94 -15.07
N ASN A 382 31.04 -22.83 -15.33
CA ASN A 382 31.26 -24.07 -16.09
C ASN A 382 31.58 -23.79 -17.57
N LYS A 383 30.79 -22.92 -18.23
CA LYS A 383 31.02 -22.50 -19.63
C LYS A 383 32.37 -21.78 -19.79
N TYR A 384 32.69 -20.83 -18.91
CA TYR A 384 33.96 -20.10 -18.92
C TYR A 384 35.18 -21.02 -18.71
N SER A 385 35.05 -22.02 -17.82
CA SER A 385 36.11 -23.02 -17.59
C SER A 385 36.35 -23.91 -18.81
N ARG A 386 35.33 -24.13 -19.63
CA ARG A 386 35.41 -24.85 -20.92
C ARG A 386 35.81 -23.96 -22.11
N GLY A 387 36.05 -22.67 -21.89
CA GLY A 387 36.35 -21.72 -22.97
C GLY A 387 35.18 -21.46 -23.92
N GLN A 388 33.96 -21.70 -23.46
CA GLN A 388 32.74 -21.37 -24.19
C GLN A 388 32.41 -19.88 -24.04
N ASP A 389 31.53 -19.38 -24.90
CA ASP A 389 31.01 -18.02 -24.77
C ASP A 389 30.08 -17.90 -23.54
N ILE A 390 30.09 -16.72 -22.91
CA ILE A 390 29.35 -16.43 -21.67
C ILE A 390 28.68 -15.05 -21.67
N GLU A 391 28.81 -14.26 -22.74
CA GLU A 391 28.42 -12.85 -22.74
C GLU A 391 26.92 -12.67 -22.45
N ASP A 392 26.06 -13.41 -23.15
CA ASP A 392 24.60 -13.36 -22.91
C ASP A 392 24.22 -13.81 -21.51
N ASP A 393 24.80 -14.92 -21.02
CA ASP A 393 24.48 -15.45 -19.69
C ASP A 393 24.87 -14.46 -18.59
N VAL A 394 26.03 -13.79 -18.75
CA VAL A 394 26.52 -12.75 -17.85
C VAL A 394 25.63 -11.52 -17.90
N ASN A 395 25.29 -11.05 -19.09
CA ASN A 395 24.37 -9.92 -19.29
C ASN A 395 22.96 -10.21 -18.73
N LEU A 396 22.50 -11.46 -18.81
CA LEU A 396 21.23 -11.92 -18.21
C LEU A 396 21.32 -11.99 -16.68
N ALA A 397 22.36 -12.62 -16.14
CA ALA A 397 22.59 -12.71 -14.70
C ALA A 397 22.70 -11.32 -14.06
N GLU A 398 23.37 -10.38 -14.73
CA GLU A 398 23.50 -8.99 -14.28
C GLU A 398 22.14 -8.27 -14.28
N LYS A 399 21.34 -8.38 -15.34
CA LYS A 399 19.97 -7.82 -15.35
C LYS A 399 19.13 -8.38 -14.20
N ILE A 400 19.18 -9.70 -13.99
CA ILE A 400 18.43 -10.40 -12.94
C ILE A 400 18.88 -9.97 -11.54
N ILE A 401 20.19 -9.92 -11.24
CA ILE A 401 20.66 -9.58 -9.89
C ILE A 401 20.47 -8.10 -9.56
N ASN A 402 20.56 -7.21 -10.55
CA ASN A 402 20.22 -5.79 -10.38
C ASN A 402 18.73 -5.62 -10.03
N TYR A 403 17.85 -6.38 -10.67
CA TYR A 403 16.43 -6.37 -10.37
C TYR A 403 16.13 -6.93 -8.96
N ALA A 404 16.80 -8.04 -8.59
CA ALA A 404 16.74 -8.58 -7.23
C ALA A 404 17.19 -7.55 -6.17
N HIS A 405 18.24 -6.78 -6.45
CA HIS A 405 18.75 -5.74 -5.57
C HIS A 405 17.72 -4.60 -5.37
N THR A 406 17.09 -4.10 -6.44
CA THR A 406 16.04 -3.08 -6.34
C THR A 406 14.89 -3.55 -5.45
N LEU A 407 14.36 -4.75 -5.70
CA LEU A 407 13.30 -5.35 -4.89
C LEU A 407 13.72 -5.53 -3.41
N ALA A 408 14.98 -5.92 -3.17
CA ALA A 408 15.53 -6.10 -1.82
C ALA A 408 15.69 -4.78 -1.06
N VAL A 409 16.03 -3.68 -1.74
CA VAL A 409 16.11 -2.33 -1.16
C VAL A 409 14.71 -1.80 -0.85
N GLU A 410 13.77 -1.93 -1.78
CA GLU A 410 12.37 -1.51 -1.59
C GLU A 410 11.65 -2.27 -0.48
N ALA A 411 11.99 -3.54 -0.28
CA ALA A 411 11.40 -4.40 0.77
C ALA A 411 12.09 -4.30 2.13
N ASN A 412 13.23 -3.59 2.23
CA ASN A 412 14.18 -3.71 3.36
C ASN A 412 14.50 -5.18 3.69
N SER A 413 14.84 -5.96 2.66
CA SER A 413 15.02 -7.41 2.75
C SER A 413 16.23 -7.80 3.61
N PRO A 414 16.11 -8.82 4.50
CA PRO A 414 17.28 -9.36 5.22
C PRO A 414 18.33 -10.00 4.28
N THR A 415 17.98 -10.32 3.03
CA THR A 415 18.86 -10.97 2.05
C THR A 415 19.76 -10.01 1.27
N GLN A 416 19.73 -8.70 1.54
CA GLN A 416 20.51 -7.70 0.81
C GLN A 416 22.02 -8.05 0.74
N ASN A 417 22.62 -8.57 1.83
CA ASN A 417 24.03 -8.96 1.87
C ASN A 417 24.36 -10.15 0.94
N ASP A 418 23.48 -11.14 0.86
CA ASP A 418 23.65 -12.28 -0.05
C ASP A 418 23.49 -11.86 -1.51
N ILE A 419 22.51 -10.99 -1.79
CA ILE A 419 22.25 -10.42 -3.11
C ILE A 419 23.45 -9.59 -3.58
N GLU A 420 24.02 -8.78 -2.69
CA GLU A 420 25.24 -8.00 -2.96
C GLU A 420 26.44 -8.91 -3.25
N THR A 421 26.60 -10.00 -2.49
CA THR A 421 27.65 -11.02 -2.71
C THR A 421 27.53 -11.69 -4.08
N ILE A 422 26.32 -12.05 -4.50
CA ILE A 422 26.07 -12.59 -5.86
C ILE A 422 26.33 -11.52 -6.91
N SER A 423 25.94 -10.27 -6.65
CA SER A 423 26.18 -9.15 -7.57
C SER A 423 27.67 -8.92 -7.82
N ASP A 424 28.52 -9.01 -6.78
CA ASP A 424 29.99 -8.95 -6.92
C ASP A 424 30.56 -10.14 -7.72
N GLN A 425 30.00 -11.33 -7.54
CA GLN A 425 30.38 -12.52 -8.33
C GLN A 425 29.98 -12.39 -9.80
N VAL A 426 28.78 -11.88 -10.10
CA VAL A 426 28.34 -11.55 -11.47
C VAL A 426 29.25 -10.47 -12.06
N PHE A 427 29.51 -9.39 -11.32
CA PHE A 427 30.36 -8.30 -11.79
C PHE A 427 31.79 -8.78 -12.11
N THR A 428 32.31 -9.76 -11.36
CA THR A 428 33.59 -10.42 -11.66
C THR A 428 33.61 -11.11 -13.03
N TYR A 429 32.46 -11.58 -13.53
CA TYR A 429 32.32 -12.10 -14.90
C TYR A 429 32.02 -11.00 -15.92
N VAL A 430 31.25 -9.96 -15.56
CA VAL A 430 31.06 -8.75 -16.39
C VAL A 430 32.42 -8.15 -16.78
N ARG A 431 33.36 -8.03 -15.84
CA ARG A 431 34.73 -7.59 -16.11
C ARG A 431 35.47 -8.45 -17.14
N LYS A 432 35.26 -9.78 -17.14
CA LYS A 432 35.85 -10.73 -18.11
C LYS A 432 35.21 -10.68 -19.50
N VAL A 433 34.03 -10.07 -19.62
CA VAL A 433 33.32 -9.83 -20.89
C VAL A 433 33.73 -8.46 -21.47
N ILE A 434 33.81 -7.42 -20.64
CA ILE A 434 34.28 -6.08 -21.05
C ILE A 434 35.76 -6.10 -21.43
N VAL A 435 36.60 -6.83 -20.68
CA VAL A 435 38.03 -6.97 -20.97
C VAL A 435 38.36 -8.46 -21.10
N PRO A 436 38.11 -9.08 -22.28
CA PRO A 436 38.45 -10.47 -22.52
C PRO A 436 39.95 -10.73 -22.46
N ASP A 437 40.35 -11.93 -22.10
CA ASP A 437 41.74 -12.38 -22.23
C ASP A 437 42.02 -12.79 -23.70
N PHE A 438 42.47 -11.83 -24.52
CA PHE A 438 42.74 -12.04 -25.94
C PHE A 438 43.86 -13.05 -26.19
N TYR A 439 44.85 -13.12 -25.30
CA TYR A 439 45.92 -14.11 -25.38
C TYR A 439 45.39 -15.52 -25.14
N LYS A 440 44.52 -15.68 -24.13
CA LYS A 440 43.80 -16.95 -23.87
C LYS A 440 42.85 -17.33 -25.00
N ILE A 441 42.15 -16.37 -25.62
CA ILE A 441 41.27 -16.61 -26.79
C ILE A 441 42.06 -17.16 -27.98
N LEU A 442 43.26 -16.63 -28.25
CA LEU A 442 44.14 -17.13 -29.32
C LEU A 442 45.01 -18.34 -28.91
N GLY A 443 44.95 -18.77 -27.64
CA GLY A 443 45.72 -19.90 -27.13
C GLY A 443 47.24 -19.67 -27.10
N VAL A 444 47.68 -18.45 -26.76
CA VAL A 444 49.07 -17.99 -26.75
C VAL A 444 49.47 -17.37 -25.40
N SER A 445 50.77 -17.25 -25.13
CA SER A 445 51.28 -16.50 -23.98
C SER A 445 51.39 -15.00 -24.30
N ARG A 446 51.42 -14.14 -23.27
CA ARG A 446 51.71 -12.70 -23.44
C ARG A 446 53.10 -12.43 -24.06
N SER A 447 54.06 -13.33 -23.83
CA SER A 447 55.41 -13.30 -24.39
C SER A 447 55.52 -13.89 -25.81
N THR A 448 54.43 -14.39 -26.40
CA THR A 448 54.46 -15.01 -27.73
C THR A 448 54.80 -13.95 -28.80
N PRO A 449 55.75 -14.23 -29.73
CA PRO A 449 56.12 -13.29 -30.78
C PRO A 449 54.99 -13.13 -31.80
N MET A 450 54.89 -11.93 -32.39
CA MET A 450 53.82 -11.57 -33.34
C MET A 450 53.65 -12.57 -34.50
N SER A 451 54.76 -13.15 -34.96
CA SER A 451 54.77 -14.16 -36.03
C SER A 451 54.07 -15.47 -35.64
N GLU A 452 54.07 -15.86 -34.37
CA GLU A 452 53.30 -17.00 -33.87
C GLU A 452 51.84 -16.62 -33.57
N ILE A 453 51.58 -15.45 -32.99
CA ILE A 453 50.20 -14.94 -32.80
C ILE A 453 49.45 -14.94 -34.14
N LYS A 454 50.09 -14.46 -35.22
CA LYS A 454 49.55 -14.48 -36.58
C LYS A 454 49.25 -15.89 -37.10
N LYS A 455 50.15 -16.85 -36.87
CA LYS A 455 49.94 -18.27 -37.25
C LYS A 455 48.77 -18.90 -36.48
N ARG A 456 48.62 -18.56 -35.19
CA ARG A 456 47.53 -19.06 -34.32
C ARG A 456 46.19 -18.49 -34.74
N TYR A 457 46.13 -17.18 -34.98
CA TYR A 457 44.95 -16.51 -35.54
C TYR A 457 44.48 -17.18 -36.84
N TYR A 458 45.35 -17.35 -37.85
CA TYR A 458 44.92 -17.96 -39.13
C TYR A 458 44.41 -19.40 -38.97
N ARG A 459 44.98 -20.19 -38.05
CA ARG A 459 44.49 -21.54 -37.76
C ARG A 459 43.07 -21.49 -37.19
N LEU A 460 42.86 -20.67 -36.16
CA LEU A 460 41.57 -20.52 -35.49
C LEU A 460 40.52 -19.87 -36.42
N ALA A 461 40.89 -18.86 -37.18
CA ALA A 461 40.02 -18.22 -38.17
C ALA A 461 39.53 -19.21 -39.23
N LYS A 462 40.38 -20.16 -39.67
CA LYS A 462 39.97 -21.24 -40.58
C LYS A 462 39.07 -22.28 -39.90
N GLU A 463 39.34 -22.62 -38.64
CA GLU A 463 38.55 -23.61 -37.87
C GLU A 463 37.11 -23.12 -37.57
N TYR A 464 36.97 -21.83 -37.28
CA TYR A 464 35.72 -21.20 -36.84
C TYR A 464 35.02 -20.34 -37.91
N HIS A 465 35.54 -20.23 -39.14
CA HIS A 465 34.88 -19.47 -40.22
C HIS A 465 33.45 -19.98 -40.45
N PRO A 466 32.45 -19.11 -40.68
CA PRO A 466 31.07 -19.52 -40.95
C PRO A 466 30.97 -20.56 -42.09
N ASP A 467 31.74 -20.40 -43.16
CA ASP A 467 31.78 -21.32 -44.32
C ASP A 467 32.19 -22.77 -43.99
N TYR A 468 32.88 -23.03 -42.87
CA TYR A 468 33.23 -24.38 -42.41
C TYR A 468 32.24 -24.92 -41.37
N THR A 469 31.07 -24.30 -41.21
CA THR A 469 29.98 -24.81 -40.36
C THR A 469 29.19 -25.87 -41.14
N PRO A 470 28.99 -27.08 -40.59
CA PRO A 470 28.17 -28.11 -41.23
C PRO A 470 26.75 -27.62 -41.53
N ALA A 471 26.17 -28.06 -42.64
CA ALA A 471 24.83 -27.64 -43.07
C ALA A 471 23.72 -28.19 -42.14
N ASP A 472 23.99 -29.33 -41.49
CA ASP A 472 23.18 -30.01 -40.48
C ASP A 472 23.38 -29.46 -39.06
N ALA A 473 24.32 -28.51 -38.86
CA ALA A 473 24.50 -27.87 -37.56
C ALA A 473 23.24 -27.11 -37.14
N THR A 474 22.90 -27.23 -35.86
CA THR A 474 21.80 -26.49 -35.24
C THR A 474 22.06 -24.97 -35.27
N GLU A 475 21.00 -24.17 -35.17
CA GLU A 475 21.14 -22.70 -35.10
C GLU A 475 21.94 -22.25 -33.86
N GLU A 476 21.89 -23.02 -32.77
CA GLU A 476 22.72 -22.78 -31.57
C GLU A 476 24.22 -23.01 -31.87
N GLU A 477 24.56 -24.11 -32.56
CA GLU A 477 25.95 -24.39 -32.96
C GLU A 477 26.49 -23.36 -33.96
N LYS A 478 25.66 -22.94 -34.95
CA LYS A 478 25.98 -21.84 -35.88
C LYS A 478 26.28 -20.55 -35.13
N ALA A 479 25.39 -20.15 -34.21
CA ALA A 479 25.56 -18.94 -33.41
C ALA A 479 26.80 -19.02 -32.51
N ALA A 480 27.04 -20.16 -31.85
CA ALA A 480 28.22 -20.36 -31.01
C ALA A 480 29.54 -20.29 -31.81
N ARG A 481 29.57 -20.86 -33.02
CA ARG A 481 30.73 -20.82 -33.91
C ARG A 481 30.99 -19.39 -34.40
N GLN A 482 29.95 -18.68 -34.83
CA GLN A 482 30.02 -17.29 -35.26
C GLN A 482 30.56 -16.36 -34.16
N ARG A 483 30.06 -16.48 -32.92
CA ARG A 483 30.57 -15.71 -31.77
C ARG A 483 32.02 -16.01 -31.47
N LYS A 484 32.42 -17.29 -31.51
CA LYS A 484 33.81 -17.68 -31.30
C LYS A 484 34.71 -17.08 -32.38
N PHE A 485 34.29 -17.08 -33.64
CA PHE A 485 35.01 -16.39 -34.73
C PHE A 485 35.11 -14.88 -34.50
N GLN A 486 34.02 -14.21 -34.10
CA GLN A 486 34.03 -12.78 -33.76
C GLN A 486 35.04 -12.47 -32.64
N ARG A 487 35.07 -13.26 -31.56
CA ARG A 487 36.04 -13.08 -30.47
C ARG A 487 37.49 -13.36 -30.89
N ILE A 488 37.72 -14.31 -31.80
CA ILE A 488 39.04 -14.56 -32.42
C ILE A 488 39.47 -13.36 -33.28
N ALA A 489 38.55 -12.77 -34.05
CA ALA A 489 38.80 -11.61 -34.88
C ALA A 489 39.05 -10.33 -34.04
N GLU A 490 38.27 -10.11 -32.98
CA GLU A 490 38.48 -9.04 -32.00
C GLU A 490 39.88 -9.16 -31.36
N ALA A 491 40.22 -10.35 -30.84
CA ALA A 491 41.52 -10.62 -30.23
C ALA A 491 42.68 -10.34 -31.20
N TRP A 492 42.55 -10.73 -32.47
CA TRP A 492 43.53 -10.39 -33.50
C TRP A 492 43.58 -8.89 -33.81
N SER A 493 42.44 -8.20 -33.89
CA SER A 493 42.37 -6.76 -34.19
C SER A 493 43.05 -5.87 -33.14
N VAL A 494 43.20 -6.38 -31.91
CA VAL A 494 43.91 -5.74 -30.79
C VAL A 494 45.35 -6.23 -30.71
N LEU A 495 45.59 -7.54 -30.74
CA LEU A 495 46.94 -8.11 -30.53
C LEU A 495 47.87 -8.03 -31.74
N SER A 496 47.36 -7.73 -32.94
CA SER A 496 48.18 -7.58 -34.17
C SER A 496 48.76 -6.18 -34.38
N ASP A 497 48.21 -5.19 -33.69
CA ASP A 497 48.61 -3.78 -33.74
C ASP A 497 49.42 -3.46 -32.48
N GLU A 498 50.64 -2.96 -32.65
CA GLU A 498 51.56 -2.72 -31.52
C GLU A 498 51.03 -1.65 -30.55
N ALA A 499 50.33 -0.63 -31.05
CA ALA A 499 49.76 0.43 -30.22
C ALA A 499 48.56 -0.09 -29.41
N LYS A 500 47.65 -0.82 -30.06
CA LYS A 500 46.48 -1.44 -29.39
C LYS A 500 46.89 -2.56 -28.43
N ARG A 501 47.90 -3.35 -28.76
CA ARG A 501 48.47 -4.35 -27.86
C ARG A 501 49.04 -3.68 -26.60
N LYS A 502 49.77 -2.58 -26.75
CA LYS A 502 50.29 -1.79 -25.62
C LYS A 502 49.17 -1.16 -24.78
N GLU A 503 48.12 -0.64 -25.42
CA GLU A 503 46.91 -0.14 -24.75
C GLU A 503 46.22 -1.25 -23.92
N TYR A 504 46.09 -2.44 -24.50
CA TYR A 504 45.53 -3.62 -23.85
C TYR A 504 46.40 -4.13 -22.67
N ASP A 505 47.71 -4.29 -22.87
CA ASP A 505 48.63 -4.76 -21.84
C ASP A 505 48.84 -3.74 -20.70
N SER A 506 48.58 -2.45 -20.94
CA SER A 506 48.56 -1.40 -19.90
C SER A 506 47.19 -1.20 -19.22
N GLY A 507 46.18 -2.02 -19.57
CA GLY A 507 44.84 -1.94 -18.99
C GLY A 507 44.11 -0.63 -19.33
N GLN A 508 44.39 -0.04 -20.49
CA GLN A 508 43.68 1.12 -21.04
C GLN A 508 42.52 0.69 -21.96
N TYR A 509 42.63 -0.48 -22.58
CA TYR A 509 41.60 -1.03 -23.47
C TYR A 509 40.23 -1.11 -22.79
N ARG A 510 39.24 -0.43 -23.38
CA ARG A 510 37.86 -0.27 -22.87
C ARG A 510 37.77 0.23 -21.40
N ARG A 511 38.76 0.98 -20.93
CA ARG A 511 38.78 1.52 -19.55
C ARG A 511 37.55 2.35 -19.21
N GLU A 512 37.13 3.26 -20.09
CA GLU A 512 35.96 4.13 -19.85
C GLU A 512 34.66 3.33 -19.67
N GLU A 513 34.46 2.27 -20.46
CA GLU A 513 33.32 1.35 -20.32
C GLU A 513 33.37 0.62 -18.97
N LEU A 514 34.54 0.08 -18.63
CA LEU A 514 34.74 -0.64 -17.37
C LEU A 514 34.53 0.27 -16.15
N GLU A 515 35.11 1.47 -16.14
CA GLU A 515 34.97 2.45 -15.06
C GLU A 515 33.52 2.93 -14.93
N SER A 516 32.82 3.19 -16.04
CA SER A 516 31.39 3.54 -16.04
C SER A 516 30.53 2.45 -15.39
N ARG A 517 30.78 1.18 -15.75
CA ARG A 517 30.03 0.04 -15.19
C ARG A 517 30.41 -0.27 -13.74
N GLU A 518 31.66 -0.07 -13.36
CA GLU A 518 32.11 -0.18 -11.97
C GLU A 518 31.51 0.94 -11.10
N GLN A 519 31.47 2.19 -11.58
CA GLN A 519 30.75 3.27 -10.91
C GLN A 519 29.26 2.96 -10.76
N ALA A 520 28.59 2.41 -11.78
CA ALA A 520 27.19 2.01 -11.69
C ALA A 520 26.96 0.91 -10.63
N HIS A 521 27.88 -0.07 -10.55
CA HIS A 521 27.87 -1.11 -9.51
C HIS A 521 28.04 -0.53 -8.10
N GLN A 522 29.04 0.34 -7.90
CA GLN A 522 29.29 0.98 -6.60
C GLN A 522 28.13 1.91 -6.16
N ARG A 523 27.53 2.67 -7.10
CA ARG A 523 26.35 3.50 -6.80
C ARG A 523 25.16 2.68 -6.29
N ARG A 524 24.93 1.47 -6.85
CA ARG A 524 23.89 0.56 -6.36
C ARG A 524 24.15 0.10 -4.93
N LYS A 525 25.40 -0.25 -4.58
CA LYS A 525 25.79 -0.57 -3.20
C LYS A 525 25.56 0.60 -2.24
N MET A 526 25.89 1.82 -2.64
CA MET A 526 25.73 3.01 -1.80
C MET A 526 24.26 3.37 -1.52
N ALA A 527 23.31 3.00 -2.39
CA ALA A 527 21.87 3.21 -2.16
C ALA A 527 21.33 2.48 -0.91
N LYS A 528 22.07 1.49 -0.40
CA LYS A 528 21.82 0.79 0.87
C LYS A 528 22.12 1.66 2.10
N ALA A 529 23.06 2.60 1.99
CA ALA A 529 23.57 3.38 3.12
C ALA A 529 22.76 4.66 3.42
N SER A 530 22.01 5.19 2.44
CA SER A 530 21.25 6.43 2.58
C SER A 530 19.88 6.29 3.25
N GLN A 531 19.40 5.08 3.54
CA GLN A 531 18.11 4.84 4.22
C GLN A 531 18.04 5.37 5.67
N GLY A 532 19.13 5.93 6.22
CA GLY A 532 19.18 6.51 7.55
C GLY A 532 18.64 7.94 7.69
N GLN A 533 18.48 8.70 6.61
CA GLN A 533 17.99 10.10 6.69
C GLN A 533 17.03 10.49 5.55
N GLN A 534 15.82 10.89 5.98
CA GLN A 534 14.79 11.68 5.28
C GLN A 534 14.19 11.13 3.97
N GLN A 535 12.87 10.97 4.01
CA GLN A 535 12.02 11.02 2.82
C GLN A 535 11.99 12.47 2.29
N GLU A 536 12.83 12.79 1.32
CA GLU A 536 12.55 13.85 0.36
C GLU A 536 12.36 13.29 -1.04
N SER A 537 11.46 13.91 -1.78
CA SER A 537 11.05 13.47 -3.12
C SER A 537 12.21 13.72 -4.10
N PHE A 538 12.87 12.65 -4.55
CA PHE A 538 13.93 12.73 -5.56
C PHE A 538 13.38 13.16 -6.93
N HIS A 539 13.21 14.48 -7.12
CA HIS A 539 13.02 15.09 -8.43
C HIS A 539 14.36 15.14 -9.18
N PHE A 540 14.64 14.10 -9.97
CA PHE A 540 15.70 14.16 -10.98
C PHE A 540 15.32 15.18 -12.08
N HIS A 541 16.21 16.13 -12.35
CA HIS A 541 16.16 16.98 -13.54
C HIS A 541 17.43 16.79 -14.39
N ASN A 542 17.20 16.41 -15.65
CA ASN A 542 18.06 16.50 -16.84
C ASN A 542 19.58 16.26 -16.70
N GLY A 543 19.97 15.03 -17.06
CA GLY A 543 21.23 14.68 -17.71
C GLY A 543 20.98 13.48 -18.61
N ASP A 544 21.28 13.60 -19.91
CA ASP A 544 20.68 12.74 -20.95
C ASP A 544 20.96 11.22 -20.84
N GLN A 545 19.88 10.47 -21.06
CA GLN A 545 19.85 9.17 -21.75
C GLN A 545 20.69 8.00 -21.20
N GLN A 546 20.08 7.21 -20.31
CA GLN A 546 19.83 5.76 -20.55
C GLN A 546 19.03 5.07 -19.43
N PHE A 547 19.00 5.62 -18.20
CA PHE A 547 18.57 4.86 -17.02
C PHE A 547 17.06 4.72 -16.76
N PHE A 548 16.19 5.53 -17.40
CA PHE A 548 14.73 5.47 -17.21
C PHE A 548 13.93 5.59 -18.53
N ARG A 549 14.38 4.85 -19.56
CA ARG A 549 13.48 4.32 -20.59
C ARG A 549 13.52 2.80 -20.55
N PHE A 550 12.74 2.23 -19.63
CA PHE A 550 12.04 0.99 -19.93
C PHE A 550 11.08 1.33 -21.07
N ASN A 551 11.56 1.14 -22.31
CA ASN A 551 10.76 1.36 -23.52
C ASN A 551 9.66 0.30 -23.59
N ALA A 552 8.66 0.51 -24.46
CA ALA A 552 7.49 -0.36 -24.65
C ALA A 552 7.78 -1.81 -25.11
N ASP A 553 9.05 -2.21 -25.12
CA ASP A 553 9.57 -3.57 -25.18
C ASP A 553 9.74 -4.22 -23.79
N ASP A 554 9.01 -3.78 -22.75
CA ASP A 554 8.90 -4.52 -21.48
C ASP A 554 8.42 -5.96 -21.72
N HIS A 555 7.62 -6.18 -22.76
CA HIS A 555 7.29 -7.51 -23.24
C HIS A 555 8.51 -8.34 -23.66
N GLN A 556 9.67 -7.76 -24.01
CA GLN A 556 10.86 -8.54 -24.38
C GLN A 556 11.56 -9.16 -23.18
N PHE A 557 11.68 -8.50 -22.02
CA PHE A 557 12.27 -9.14 -20.83
C PHE A 557 11.43 -10.37 -20.41
N PHE A 558 10.11 -10.21 -20.37
CA PHE A 558 9.20 -11.29 -20.01
C PHE A 558 8.94 -12.30 -21.16
N ARG A 559 9.04 -11.93 -22.45
CA ARG A 559 9.04 -12.89 -23.59
C ARG A 559 10.36 -13.65 -23.70
N PHE A 560 11.49 -13.08 -23.30
CA PHE A 560 12.76 -13.81 -23.27
C PHE A 560 12.68 -14.94 -22.25
N MET A 561 12.12 -14.65 -21.07
CA MET A 561 11.81 -15.64 -20.02
C MET A 561 10.70 -16.64 -20.41
N ASN A 562 9.62 -16.19 -21.05
CA ASN A 562 8.49 -17.07 -21.46
C ASN A 562 8.68 -17.78 -22.81
N GLY A 563 9.69 -17.40 -23.59
CA GLY A 563 9.86 -17.82 -24.99
C GLY A 563 11.18 -18.52 -25.29
N GLN A 564 12.13 -18.54 -24.36
CA GLN A 564 13.34 -19.34 -24.50
C GLN A 564 13.50 -20.35 -23.35
N GLN A 565 13.57 -21.64 -23.70
CA GLN A 565 13.73 -22.78 -22.78
C GLN A 565 15.19 -22.91 -22.26
N PHE A 566 15.77 -21.86 -21.70
CA PHE A 566 17.17 -21.85 -21.23
C PHE A 566 17.42 -22.71 -19.98
N PHE A 567 16.36 -23.19 -19.32
CA PHE A 567 16.43 -24.11 -18.19
C PHE A 567 16.10 -25.57 -18.57
N ARG A 568 16.31 -25.96 -19.83
CA ARG A 568 16.47 -27.38 -20.20
C ARG A 568 17.89 -27.85 -19.88
N MET A 569 18.05 -28.47 -18.72
CA MET A 569 19.10 -29.46 -18.42
C MET A 569 18.45 -30.82 -18.17
#